data_AF-A0A1L5FBH8-F1
#
_entry.id   AF-A0A1L5FBH8-F1
#
_cell.length_a   1.000
_cell.length_b   1.000
_cell.length_c   1.000
_cell.angle_alpha   90.00
_cell.angle_beta   90.00
_cell.angle_gamma   90.00
#
_symmetry.space_group_name_H-M   'P 1'
#
loop_
_entity.id
_entity.type
_entity.pdbx_description
1 polymer ?
#
loop_
_entity_poly.entity_id
_entity_poly.type
_entity_poly.pdbx_seq_one_letter_code
_entity_poly.pdbx_strand_id
1 'polypeptide(L)'
;MFKLHWIEIFLRGIPESFLMLAGICIIAEKSLPIKNYIISSILLGFCIFFIRGLPIYWGIHTLIIIVLAISFLVIQGMPLISSSYGTLCMLLILSGSEVLNILILNIFHIEAPLLYVNSISASIKKCLLGIPSLIMVFLFILVIYHFKNKHINLSKI
;
A
#
# COMPACT_ATOMS: atom_id res chain seq x y z
N MET A 1 20.69 4.21 -3.97
CA MET A 1 20.93 3.28 -2.85
C MET A 1 20.13 3.75 -1.65
N PHE A 2 18.85 3.36 -1.54
CA PHE A 2 18.12 3.49 -0.28
C PHE A 2 18.57 2.32 0.60
N LYS A 3 19.37 2.58 1.64
CA LYS A 3 19.65 1.56 2.66
C LYS A 3 18.36 1.36 3.46
N LEU A 4 17.51 0.45 3.01
CA LEU A 4 16.30 0.06 3.72
C LEU A 4 16.71 -0.84 4.89
N HIS A 5 16.33 -0.45 6.10
CA HIS A 5 16.53 -1.32 7.26
C HIS A 5 15.44 -2.38 7.30
N TRP A 6 15.75 -3.58 7.81
CA TRP A 6 14.76 -4.66 7.99
C TRP A 6 13.53 -4.24 8.79
N ILE A 7 13.69 -3.24 9.67
CA ILE A 7 12.61 -2.70 10.51
C ILE A 7 11.51 -2.02 9.67
N GLU A 8 11.87 -1.47 8.50
CA GLU A 8 10.93 -0.77 7.62
C GLU A 8 9.93 -1.74 6.97
N ILE A 9 10.31 -3.00 6.79
CA ILE A 9 9.41 -4.07 6.31
C ILE A 9 8.29 -4.29 7.31
N PHE A 10 8.63 -4.49 8.57
CA PHE A 10 7.67 -4.85 9.59
C PHE A 10 6.77 -3.69 9.98
N LEU A 11 7.32 -2.48 10.14
CA LEU A 11 6.52 -1.33 10.55
C LEU A 11 5.68 -0.73 9.43
N ARG A 12 6.11 -0.86 8.18
CA ARG A 12 5.47 -0.15 7.06
C ARG A 12 5.18 -1.08 5.87
N GLY A 13 6.16 -1.83 5.38
CA GLY A 13 5.98 -2.66 4.18
C GLY A 13 4.86 -3.69 4.29
N ILE A 14 4.80 -4.44 5.39
CA ILE A 14 3.74 -5.42 5.63
C ILE A 14 2.38 -4.71 5.83
N PRO A 15 2.21 -3.74 6.74
CA PRO A 15 0.95 -2.99 6.86
C PRO A 15 0.45 -2.39 5.54
N GLU A 16 1.34 -1.79 4.72
CA GLU A 16 1.01 -1.27 3.39
C GLU A 16 0.45 -2.37 2.49
N SER A 17 1.11 -3.53 2.42
CA SER A 17 0.68 -4.64 1.57
C SER A 17 -0.67 -5.24 1.99
N PHE A 18 -0.97 -5.26 3.29
CA PHE A 18 -2.28 -5.66 3.82
C PHE A 18 -3.38 -4.70 3.36
N LEU A 19 -3.18 -3.40 3.55
CA LEU A 19 -4.13 -2.37 3.12
C LEU A 19 -4.34 -2.37 1.61
N MET A 20 -3.26 -2.52 0.84
CA MET A 20 -3.31 -2.61 -0.62
C MET A 20 -4.23 -3.75 -1.06
N LEU A 21 -3.99 -4.97 -0.58
CA LEU A 21 -4.80 -6.14 -0.96
C LEU A 21 -6.25 -6.02 -0.46
N ALA A 22 -6.47 -5.49 0.74
CA ALA A 22 -7.81 -5.27 1.28
C ALA A 22 -8.62 -4.30 0.39
N GLY A 23 -8.01 -3.17 0.04
CA GLY A 23 -8.63 -2.19 -0.84
C GLY A 23 -8.90 -2.73 -2.24
N ILE A 24 -7.99 -3.54 -2.80
CA ILE A 24 -8.22 -4.20 -4.08
C ILE A 24 -9.42 -5.15 -4.00
N CYS A 25 -9.54 -5.97 -2.94
CA CYS A 25 -10.69 -6.87 -2.75
C CYS A 25 -12.02 -6.12 -2.69
N ILE A 26 -12.05 -4.96 -2.01
CA ILE A 26 -13.25 -4.11 -1.89
C ILE A 26 -13.60 -3.46 -3.24
N ILE A 27 -12.61 -2.94 -3.95
CA ILE A 27 -12.80 -2.31 -5.26
C ILE A 27 -13.21 -3.35 -6.32
N ALA A 28 -12.63 -4.55 -6.28
CA ALA A 28 -12.93 -5.64 -7.18
C ALA A 28 -14.18 -6.47 -6.80
N GLU A 29 -14.81 -6.17 -5.65
CA GLU A 29 -16.00 -6.88 -5.12
C GLU A 29 -15.80 -8.38 -4.97
N LYS A 30 -14.57 -8.79 -4.74
CA LYS A 30 -14.20 -10.19 -4.66
C LYS A 30 -13.38 -10.42 -3.41
N SER A 31 -13.86 -11.32 -2.57
CA SER A 31 -13.18 -11.74 -1.36
C SER A 31 -12.14 -12.81 -1.66
N LEU A 32 -11.02 -12.73 -0.96
CA LEU A 32 -10.03 -13.79 -0.88
C LEU A 32 -10.26 -14.57 0.43
N PRO A 33 -10.00 -15.88 0.45
CA PRO A 33 -10.00 -16.63 1.70
C PRO A 33 -8.92 -16.06 2.62
N ILE A 34 -9.22 -15.94 3.92
CA ILE A 34 -8.38 -15.24 4.91
C ILE A 34 -6.93 -15.75 4.92
N LYS A 35 -6.74 -17.06 4.76
CA LYS A 35 -5.42 -17.70 4.70
C LYS A 35 -4.61 -17.19 3.51
N ASN A 36 -5.22 -17.15 2.33
CA ASN A 36 -4.54 -16.74 1.10
C ASN A 36 -4.29 -15.23 1.10
N TYR A 37 -5.21 -14.45 1.67
CA TYR A 37 -5.03 -13.02 1.89
C TYR A 37 -3.78 -12.75 2.75
N ILE A 38 -3.68 -13.35 3.93
CA ILE A 38 -2.53 -13.17 4.85
C ILE A 38 -1.22 -13.57 4.17
N ILE A 39 -1.17 -14.74 3.54
CA ILE A 39 0.03 -15.23 2.86
C ILE A 39 0.43 -14.30 1.72
N SER A 40 -0.54 -13.86 0.91
CA SER A 40 -0.26 -12.98 -0.23
C SER A 40 0.21 -11.60 0.20
N SER A 41 -0.36 -11.04 1.28
CA SER A 41 0.10 -9.77 1.85
C SER A 41 1.53 -9.86 2.35
N ILE A 42 1.84 -10.86 3.17
CA ILE A 42 3.20 -11.04 3.70
C ILE A 42 4.19 -11.21 2.55
N LEU A 43 3.90 -12.10 1.60
CA LEU A 43 4.79 -12.38 0.48
C LEU A 43 4.99 -11.14 -0.40
N LEU A 44 3.92 -10.40 -0.69
CA LEU A 44 3.98 -9.15 -1.44
C LEU A 44 4.82 -8.09 -0.70
N GLY A 45 4.66 -7.96 0.62
CA GLY A 45 5.46 -7.06 1.46
C GLY A 45 6.96 -7.38 1.41
N PHE A 46 7.34 -8.65 1.48
CA PHE A 46 8.72 -9.08 1.30
C PHE A 46 9.24 -8.77 -0.11
N CYS A 47 8.47 -9.09 -1.16
CA CYS A 47 8.86 -8.80 -2.52
C CYS A 47 9.06 -7.30 -2.75
N ILE A 48 8.16 -6.45 -2.24
CA ILE A 48 8.28 -4.98 -2.32
C ILE A 48 9.59 -4.52 -1.68
N PHE A 49 9.96 -5.07 -0.53
CA PHE A 49 11.22 -4.73 0.13
C PHE A 49 12.43 -5.11 -0.71
N PHE A 50 12.48 -6.34 -1.21
CA PHE A 50 13.58 -6.79 -2.05
C PHE A 50 13.69 -5.93 -3.31
N ILE A 51 12.57 -5.70 -4.02
CA ILE A 51 12.50 -4.87 -5.23
C ILE A 51 13.04 -3.47 -4.96
N ARG A 52 12.55 -2.78 -3.92
CA ARG A 52 12.99 -1.43 -3.55
C ARG A 52 14.48 -1.38 -3.15
N GLY A 53 15.07 -2.50 -2.74
CA GLY A 53 16.49 -2.64 -2.45
C GLY A 53 17.39 -2.75 -3.69
N LEU A 54 16.84 -3.09 -4.88
CA LEU A 54 17.65 -3.15 -6.09
C LEU A 54 18.08 -1.75 -6.56
N PRO A 55 19.27 -1.63 -7.19
CA PRO A 55 19.77 -0.37 -7.74
C PRO A 55 19.10 -0.01 -9.07
N ILE A 56 17.76 0.05 -9.10
CA ILE A 56 16.97 0.41 -10.28
C ILE A 56 16.49 1.87 -10.13
N TYR A 57 16.25 2.53 -11.26
CA TYR A 57 15.65 3.88 -11.30
C TYR A 57 14.32 3.94 -10.54
N TRP A 58 14.11 5.06 -9.87
CA TRP A 58 12.89 5.35 -9.14
C TRP A 58 11.70 5.38 -10.13
N GLY A 59 10.59 4.72 -9.77
CA GLY A 59 9.44 4.51 -10.65
C GLY A 59 9.39 3.13 -11.33
N ILE A 60 10.52 2.57 -11.76
CA ILE A 60 10.55 1.20 -12.34
C ILE A 60 10.17 0.17 -11.28
N HIS A 61 10.64 0.35 -10.05
CA HIS A 61 10.23 -0.45 -8.89
C HIS A 61 8.71 -0.54 -8.76
N THR A 62 8.03 0.60 -8.92
CA THR A 62 6.57 0.68 -8.82
C THR A 62 5.88 -0.13 -9.92
N LEU A 63 6.38 -0.08 -11.16
CA LEU A 63 5.86 -0.89 -12.25
C LEU A 63 6.01 -2.40 -11.99
N ILE A 64 7.18 -2.82 -11.50
CA ILE A 64 7.42 -4.23 -11.15
C ILE A 64 6.45 -4.67 -10.04
N ILE A 65 6.27 -3.83 -9.01
CA ILE A 65 5.34 -4.10 -7.91
C ILE A 65 3.89 -4.20 -8.41
N ILE A 66 3.46 -3.37 -9.35
CA ILE A 66 2.11 -3.45 -9.95
C ILE A 66 1.91 -4.78 -10.65
N VAL A 67 2.85 -5.17 -11.52
CA VAL A 67 2.79 -6.45 -12.25
C VAL A 67 2.76 -7.63 -11.27
N LEU A 68 3.57 -7.55 -10.21
CA LEU A 68 3.62 -8.57 -9.17
C LEU A 68 2.30 -8.65 -8.38
N ALA A 69 1.73 -7.53 -7.98
CA ALA A 69 0.47 -7.50 -7.25
C ALA A 69 -0.68 -8.08 -8.09
N ILE A 70 -0.78 -7.72 -9.38
CA ILE A 70 -1.79 -8.26 -10.29
C ILE A 70 -1.61 -9.76 -10.46
N SER A 71 -0.39 -10.24 -10.68
CA SER A 71 -0.11 -11.67 -10.86
C SER A 71 -0.46 -12.50 -9.62
N PHE A 72 -0.15 -12.02 -8.41
CA PHE A 72 -0.59 -12.67 -7.17
C PHE A 72 -2.12 -12.82 -7.12
N LEU A 73 -2.86 -11.77 -7.42
CA LEU A 73 -4.33 -11.79 -7.39
C LEU A 73 -4.93 -12.74 -8.42
N VAL A 74 -4.36 -12.78 -9.63
CA VAL A 74 -4.79 -13.69 -10.70
C VAL A 74 -4.52 -15.15 -10.34
N ILE A 75 -3.38 -15.46 -9.73
CA ILE A 75 -3.07 -16.82 -9.23
C ILE A 75 -4.08 -17.26 -8.16
N GLN A 76 -4.56 -16.32 -7.34
CA GLN A 76 -5.62 -16.57 -6.35
C GLN A 76 -7.04 -16.67 -6.98
N GLY A 77 -7.15 -16.57 -8.30
CA GLY A 77 -8.39 -16.72 -9.04
C GLY A 77 -9.18 -15.43 -9.25
N MET A 78 -8.62 -14.25 -8.99
CA MET A 78 -9.29 -12.98 -9.34
C MET A 78 -9.21 -12.71 -10.85
N PRO A 79 -10.27 -12.16 -11.48
CA PRO A 79 -10.21 -11.79 -12.90
C PRO A 79 -9.09 -10.78 -13.15
N LEU A 80 -8.38 -10.91 -14.27
CA LEU A 80 -7.27 -10.03 -14.65
C LEU A 80 -7.71 -8.55 -14.67
N ILE A 81 -8.85 -8.28 -15.30
CA ILE A 81 -9.41 -6.93 -15.44
C ILE A 81 -9.74 -6.35 -14.07
N SER A 82 -10.38 -7.13 -13.19
CA SER A 82 -10.70 -6.71 -11.83
C SER A 82 -9.46 -6.43 -10.98
N SER A 83 -8.45 -7.27 -11.12
CA SER A 83 -7.19 -7.13 -10.43
C SER A 83 -6.41 -5.90 -10.90
N SER A 84 -6.45 -5.59 -12.20
CA SER A 84 -5.72 -4.46 -12.76
C SER A 84 -6.29 -3.11 -12.34
N TYR A 85 -7.59 -2.85 -12.53
CA TYR A 85 -8.17 -1.56 -12.12
C TYR A 85 -8.14 -1.38 -10.60
N GLY A 86 -8.33 -2.47 -9.83
CA GLY A 86 -8.25 -2.42 -8.38
C GLY A 86 -6.85 -2.05 -7.89
N THR A 87 -5.81 -2.67 -8.47
CA THR A 87 -4.41 -2.39 -8.12
C THR A 87 -4.04 -0.94 -8.47
N LEU A 88 -4.43 -0.47 -9.66
CA LEU A 88 -4.16 0.90 -10.08
C LEU A 88 -4.89 1.93 -9.21
N CYS A 89 -6.16 1.72 -8.87
CA CYS A 89 -6.90 2.60 -7.95
C CYS A 89 -6.23 2.65 -6.58
N MET A 90 -5.84 1.49 -6.01
CA MET A 90 -5.18 1.47 -4.71
C MET A 90 -3.82 2.14 -4.73
N LEU A 91 -3.07 2.03 -5.83
CA LEU A 91 -1.81 2.73 -5.98
C LEU A 91 -1.98 4.26 -6.03
N LEU A 92 -3.04 4.74 -6.68
CA LEU A 92 -3.38 6.17 -6.69
C LEU A 92 -3.78 6.66 -5.29
N ILE A 93 -4.57 5.88 -4.55
CA ILE A 93 -4.95 6.21 -3.17
C ILE A 93 -3.72 6.25 -2.26
N LEU A 94 -2.84 5.24 -2.36
CA LEU A 94 -1.62 5.18 -1.57
C LEU A 94 -0.68 6.35 -1.88
N SER A 95 -0.37 6.59 -3.16
CA SER A 95 0.50 7.69 -3.56
C SER A 95 -0.11 9.07 -3.22
N GLY A 96 -1.41 9.26 -3.41
CA GLY A 96 -2.12 10.45 -2.98
C GLY A 96 -2.02 10.67 -1.47
N SER A 97 -2.18 9.61 -0.67
CA SER A 97 -2.05 9.69 0.79
C SER A 97 -0.65 10.06 1.26
N GLU A 98 0.40 9.61 0.55
CA GLU A 98 1.78 9.97 0.85
C GLU A 98 2.05 11.44 0.54
N VAL A 99 1.57 11.93 -0.61
CA VAL A 99 1.68 13.35 -0.97
C VAL A 99 0.96 14.24 0.04
N LEU A 100 -0.28 13.87 0.42
CA LEU A 100 -1.02 14.60 1.45
C LEU A 100 -0.29 14.60 2.79
N ASN A 101 0.31 13.47 3.18
CA ASN A 101 1.08 13.38 4.41
C ASN A 101 2.31 14.30 4.39
N ILE A 102 3.05 14.36 3.27
CA ILE A 102 4.17 15.30 3.11
C ILE A 102 3.69 16.75 3.20
N LEU A 103 2.56 17.08 2.59
CA LEU A 103 1.96 18.43 2.67
C LEU A 103 1.59 18.80 4.11
N ILE A 104 0.98 17.88 4.86
CA ILE A 104 0.65 18.08 6.28
C ILE A 104 1.93 18.33 7.09
N LEU A 105 2.95 17.49 6.93
CA LEU A 105 4.22 17.66 7.63
C LEU A 105 4.89 19.00 7.33
N ASN A 106 4.80 19.46 6.08
CA ASN A 106 5.32 20.76 5.66
C ASN A 106 4.58 21.93 6.32
N ILE A 107 3.25 21.85 6.44
CA ILE A 107 2.43 22.86 7.14
C ILE A 107 2.82 22.96 8.62
N PHE A 108 3.15 21.84 9.26
CA PHE A 108 3.57 21.80 10.66
C PHE A 108 5.06 22.15 10.87
N HIS A 109 5.78 22.55 9.83
CA HIS A 109 7.23 22.84 9.87
C HIS A 109 8.07 21.70 10.50
N ILE A 110 7.59 20.46 10.39
CA ILE A 110 8.36 19.30 10.82
C ILE A 110 9.37 19.05 9.71
N GLU A 111 10.62 19.42 9.93
CA GLU A 111 11.72 19.02 9.05
C GLU A 111 11.74 17.49 9.00
N ALA A 112 11.21 16.92 7.92
CA ALA A 112 11.38 15.51 7.64
C ALA A 112 12.89 15.30 7.54
N PRO A 113 13.56 14.61 8.48
CA PRO A 113 15.00 14.54 8.50
C PRO A 113 15.43 13.93 7.17
N LEU A 114 16.02 14.78 6.33
CA LEU A 114 16.48 14.48 5.00
C LEU A 114 17.49 13.34 5.11
N LEU A 115 17.04 12.13 4.78
CA LEU A 115 17.69 11.17 3.88
C LEU A 115 19.12 10.68 4.17
N TYR A 116 19.83 11.15 5.20
CA TYR A 116 21.29 11.01 5.29
C TYR A 116 21.86 10.67 6.67
N VAL A 117 21.05 10.21 7.63
CA VAL A 117 21.59 9.67 8.89
C VAL A 117 21.45 8.16 8.89
N ASN A 118 22.59 7.47 8.77
CA ASN A 118 22.72 6.00 8.84
C ASN A 118 22.45 5.48 10.26
N SER A 119 21.29 5.78 10.85
CA SER A 119 20.91 5.28 12.17
C SER A 119 19.56 4.57 12.11
N ILE A 120 19.45 3.48 12.87
CA ILE A 120 18.19 2.77 13.11
C ILE A 120 17.11 3.74 13.60
N SER A 121 17.48 4.74 14.41
CA SER A 121 16.56 5.77 14.90
C SER A 121 16.00 6.65 13.78
N ALA A 122 16.75 6.91 12.71
CA ALA A 122 16.27 7.69 11.56
C ALA A 122 15.27 6.89 10.71
N SER A 123 15.54 5.59 10.46
CA SER A 123 14.59 4.70 9.78
C SER A 123 13.28 4.55 10.57
N ILE A 124 13.35 4.43 11.89
CA ILE A 124 12.14 4.36 12.74
C ILE A 124 11.34 5.67 12.67
N LYS A 125 12.01 6.84 12.75
CA LYS A 125 11.34 8.14 12.59
C LYS A 125 10.66 8.26 11.23
N LYS A 126 11.30 7.79 10.15
CA LYS A 126 10.72 7.78 8.80
C LYS A 126 9.48 6.88 8.71
N CYS A 127 9.48 5.71 9.35
CA CYS A 127 8.30 4.86 9.46
C CYS A 127 7.18 5.57 10.24
N LEU A 128 7.50 6.17 11.37
CA LEU A 128 6.55 6.85 12.25
C LEU A 128 5.86 8.04 11.54
N LEU A 129 6.65 8.85 10.82
CA LEU A 129 6.14 9.94 9.98
C LEU A 129 5.31 9.44 8.79
N GLY A 130 5.43 8.16 8.39
CA GLY A 130 4.62 7.52 7.36
C GLY A 130 3.36 6.83 7.89
N ILE A 131 3.13 6.78 9.19
CA ILE A 131 1.90 6.21 9.77
C ILE A 131 0.66 7.02 9.41
N PRO A 132 0.67 8.37 9.41
CA PRO A 132 -0.52 9.14 9.04
C PRO A 132 -1.01 8.82 7.62
N SER A 133 -0.12 8.58 6.65
CA SER A 133 -0.55 8.15 5.30
C SER A 133 -1.26 6.80 5.31
N LEU A 134 -0.80 5.83 6.12
CA LEU A 134 -1.47 4.54 6.28
C LEU A 134 -2.89 4.68 6.85
N ILE A 135 -3.04 5.55 7.84
CA ILE A 135 -4.35 5.88 8.44
C ILE A 135 -5.27 6.48 7.37
N MET A 136 -4.76 7.40 6.55
CA MET A 136 -5.54 7.99 5.45
C MET A 136 -5.99 6.95 4.43
N VAL A 137 -5.11 6.01 4.02
CA VAL A 137 -5.50 4.91 3.12
C VAL A 137 -6.58 4.05 3.76
N PHE A 138 -6.44 3.70 5.03
CA PHE A 138 -7.45 2.92 5.74
C PHE A 138 -8.82 3.64 5.77
N LEU A 139 -8.83 4.96 6.03
CA LEU A 139 -10.05 5.77 5.96
C LEU A 139 -10.65 5.79 4.55
N PHE A 140 -9.84 5.94 3.50
CA PHE A 140 -10.32 5.88 2.11
C PHE A 140 -10.96 4.52 1.79
N ILE A 141 -10.35 3.42 2.23
CA ILE A 141 -10.90 2.08 2.05
C ILE A 141 -12.28 1.96 2.74
N LEU A 142 -12.42 2.46 3.99
CA LEU A 142 -13.69 2.45 4.71
C LEU A 142 -14.77 3.27 4.00
N VAL A 143 -14.42 4.44 3.49
CA VAL A 143 -15.34 5.29 2.72
C VAL A 143 -15.83 4.54 1.47
N ILE A 144 -14.92 3.96 0.68
CA ILE A 144 -15.28 3.18 -0.52
C ILE A 144 -16.18 2.00 -0.15
N TYR A 145 -15.86 1.28 0.93
CA TYR A 145 -16.67 0.17 1.42
C TYR A 145 -18.10 0.62 1.77
N HIS A 146 -18.26 1.71 2.50
CA HIS A 146 -19.58 2.25 2.86
C HIS A 146 -20.39 2.69 1.63
N PHE A 147 -19.79 3.38 0.67
CA PHE A 147 -20.48 3.80 -0.56
C PHE A 147 -20.97 2.62 -1.38
N LYS A 148 -20.14 1.57 -1.52
CA LYS A 148 -20.54 0.34 -2.23
C LYS A 148 -21.64 -0.42 -1.52
N ASN A 149 -21.53 -0.59 -0.19
CA ASN A 149 -22.54 -1.34 0.57
C ASN A 149 -23.90 -0.61 0.59
N LYS A 150 -23.89 0.73 0.54
CA LYS A 150 -25.10 1.55 0.40
C LYS A 150 -25.78 1.36 -0.97
N HIS A 151 -25.01 1.21 -2.04
CA HIS A 151 -25.53 0.97 -3.39
C HIS A 151 -26.20 -0.42 -3.53
N ILE A 152 -25.64 -1.45 -2.87
CA ILE A 152 -26.21 -2.82 -2.86
C ILE A 152 -27.56 -2.86 -2.11
N ASN A 153 -27.74 -2.03 -1.08
CA ASN A 153 -29.02 -1.92 -0.38
C ASN A 153 -30.06 -1.07 -1.11
N LEU A 154 -29.64 -0.05 -1.89
CA LEU A 154 -30.58 0.73 -2.71
C LEU A 154 -31.09 -0.03 -3.94
N SER A 155 -30.32 -0.95 -4.50
CA SER A 155 -30.76 -1.76 -5.66
C SER A 155 -31.74 -2.87 -5.30
N LYS A 156 -32.15 -2.98 -4.02
CA LYS A 156 -33.09 -3.98 -3.50
C LYS A 156 -34.41 -3.36 -3.01
N ILE A 157 -34.61 -2.05 -3.18
CA ILE A 157 -35.84 -1.31 -2.89
C ILE A 157 -36.52 -0.98 -4.22
#